data_AF-A0A357VAC8-F1
#
_entry.id   AF-A0A357VAC8-F1
#
_cell.length_a   1.000
_cell.length_b   1.000
_cell.length_c   1.000
_cell.angle_alpha   90.00
_cell.angle_beta   90.00
_cell.angle_gamma   90.00
#
_symmetry.space_group_name_H-M   'P 1'
#
loop_
_entity.id
_entity.type
_entity.pdbx_description
1 polymer ?
#
loop_
_entity_poly.entity_id
_entity_poly.type
_entity_poly.pdbx_seq_one_letter_code
_entity_poly.pdbx_strand_id
1 'polypeptide(L)' 'MSTKPVAIACDHAGFALKTDLLKQLADMGHEVLDLGTNSEDSVDYP' A
#
# COMPACT_ATOMS: atom_id res chain seq x y z
N MET A 1 13.64 -7.33 -18.21
CA MET A 1 12.21 -7.66 -17.99
C MET A 1 11.55 -6.41 -17.43
N SER A 2 10.38 -6.02 -17.92
CA SER A 2 9.66 -4.89 -17.32
C SER A 2 8.96 -5.42 -16.06
N THR A 3 9.43 -5.02 -14.88
CA THR A 3 8.75 -5.28 -13.61
C THR A 3 7.52 -4.38 -13.58
N LYS A 4 6.32 -4.97 -13.42
CA LYS A 4 5.11 -4.17 -13.22
C LYS A 4 5.02 -3.82 -11.73
N PRO A 5 4.84 -2.54 -11.36
CA PRO A 5 4.69 -2.17 -9.97
C PRO A 5 3.39 -2.73 -9.39
N VAL A 6 3.43 -3.13 -8.12
CA VAL A 6 2.24 -3.50 -7.35
C VAL A 6 1.57 -2.22 -6.86
N ALA A 7 0.40 -1.89 -7.40
CA ALA A 7 -0.41 -0.81 -6.87
C ALA A 7 -1.15 -1.28 -5.62
N ILE A 8 -1.07 -0.52 -4.53
CA ILE A 8 -1.77 -0.82 -3.27
C ILE A 8 -2.47 0.43 -2.75
N ALA A 9 -3.72 0.26 -2.32
CA ALA A 9 -4.49 1.31 -1.68
C ALA A 9 -5.31 0.73 -0.53
N CYS A 10 -5.59 1.54 0.48
CA CYS A 10 -6.56 1.21 1.51
C CYS A 10 -7.35 2.41 2.05
N ASP A 11 -8.36 2.17 2.89
CA ASP A 11 -9.03 3.13 3.74
C ASP A 11 -8.29 3.25 5.07
N HIS A 12 -8.84 4.05 5.95
CA HIS A 12 -8.29 4.30 7.28
C HIS A 12 -8.12 3.03 8.11
N ALA A 13 -9.08 2.09 8.03
CA ALA A 13 -9.02 0.84 8.77
C ALA A 13 -7.88 -0.08 8.27
N GLY A 14 -7.53 0.00 6.98
CA GLY A 14 -6.44 -0.78 6.38
C GLY A 14 -5.04 -0.19 6.53
N PHE A 15 -4.89 1.04 7.03
CA PHE A 15 -3.62 1.78 7.00
C PHE A 15 -2.45 1.06 7.67
N ALA A 16 -2.67 0.48 8.85
CA ALA A 16 -1.63 -0.25 9.57
C ALA A 16 -1.15 -1.49 8.80
N LEU A 17 -2.07 -2.31 8.30
CA LEU A 17 -1.74 -3.49 7.50
C LEU A 17 -1.05 -3.13 6.18
N LYS A 18 -1.54 -2.09 5.49
CA LYS A 18 -0.91 -1.60 4.26
C LYS A 18 0.54 -1.24 4.50
N THR A 19 0.83 -0.53 5.60
CA THR A 19 2.20 -0.14 5.96
C THR A 19 3.12 -1.36 6.15
N ASP A 20 2.63 -2.43 6.77
CA ASP A 20 3.41 -3.66 6.93
C ASP A 20 3.61 -4.41 5.61
N LEU A 21 2.60 -4.40 4.72
CA LEU A 21 2.71 -4.98 3.38
C LEU A 21 3.71 -4.22 2.50
N LEU A 22 3.73 -2.89 2.57
CA LEU A 22 4.70 -2.06 1.83
C LEU A 22 6.14 -2.47 2.17
N LYS A 23 6.43 -2.68 3.46
CA LYS A 23 7.76 -3.14 3.91
C LYS A 23 8.07 -4.53 3.38
N GLN A 24 7.15 -5.49 3.53
CA GLN A 24 7.36 -6.86 3.04
C GLN A 24 7.58 -6.92 1.53
N LEU A 25 6.79 -6.18 0.75
CA LEU A 25 6.94 -6.11 -0.70
C LEU A 25 8.29 -5.51 -1.11
N ALA A 26 8.73 -4.44 -0.42
CA ALA A 26 10.04 -3.85 -0.63
C ALA A 26 11.18 -4.83 -0.29
N ASP A 27 11.07 -5.56 0.84
CA ASP A 27 12.05 -6.57 1.26
C ASP A 27 12.14 -7.75 0.27
N MET A 28 11.04 -8.07 -0.41
CA MET A 28 10.98 -9.07 -1.48
C MET A 28 11.52 -8.56 -2.83
N GLY A 29 11.91 -7.28 -2.91
CA GLY A 29 12.43 -6.67 -4.14
C GLY A 29 11.34 -6.28 -5.15
N HIS A 30 10.08 -6.15 -4.71
CA HIS A 30 9.01 -5.65 -5.56
C HIS A 30 9.01 -4.12 -5.62
N GLU A 31 8.74 -3.59 -6.80
CA GLU A 31 8.39 -2.18 -6.98
C GLU A 31 6.92 -1.99 -6.56
N VAL A 32 6.67 -1.00 -5.70
CA VAL A 32 5.33 -0.76 -5.13
C VAL A 32 4.90 0.68 -5.40
N LEU A 33 3.65 0.85 -5.80
CA LEU A 33 2.98 2.13 -5.98
C LEU A 33 1.91 2.27 -4.89
N ASP A 34 2.21 3.07 -3.85
CA ASP A 34 1.24 3.41 -2.81
C ASP A 34 0.28 4.49 -3.33
N LEU A 35 -1.01 4.18 -3.35
CA LEU A 35 -2.09 5.05 -3.82
C LEU A 35 -2.98 5.56 -2.67
N GLY A 36 -2.55 5.42 -1.42
CA GLY A 36 -3.25 5.91 -0.22
C GLY A 36 -4.00 4.82 0.54
N THR A 37 -4.77 5.12 1.57
CA THR A 37 -4.75 6.36 2.36
C THR A 37 -3.40 6.57 3.04
N ASN A 38 -3.06 7.80 3.40
CA ASN A 38 -1.75 8.16 3.96
C ASN A 38 -1.79 8.42 5.47
N SER A 39 -2.92 8.15 6.12
CA SER A 39 -3.11 8.30 7.56
C SER A 39 -4.22 7.37 8.06
N GLU A 40 -4.35 7.30 9.38
CA GLU A 40 -5.47 6.64 10.07
C GLU A 40 -6.73 7.50 10.11
N ASP A 41 -6.72 8.67 9.45
CA ASP A 41 -7.88 9.55 9.40
C ASP A 41 -8.99 8.90 8.56
N SER A 42 -10.22 8.93 9.09
CA SER A 42 -11.38 8.32 8.45
C SER A 42 -11.54 8.77 7.00
N VAL A 43 -11.54 7.79 6.11
CA VAL A 43 -11.85 7.93 4.68
C VAL A 43 -12.71 6.76 4.25
N ASP A 44 -13.56 7.00 3.25
CA ASP A 44 -14.46 6.00 2.70
C ASP A 44 -13.81 5.31 1.49
N TYR A 45 -14.00 4.00 1.40
CA TYR A 45 -13.92 3.33 0.10
C TYR A 45 -15.24 3.50 -0.67
N PRO A 46 -15.18 3.61 -2.01
CA PRO A 46 -16.36 3.50 -2.88
C PRO A 46 -17.08 2.15 -2.77
#